data_AF-A0A2G9ZA56-F1
#
_entry.id   AF-A0A2G9ZA56-F1
#
_cell.length_a   1.000
_cell.length_b   1.000
_cell.length_c   1.000
_cell.angle_alpha   90.00
_cell.angle_beta   90.00
_cell.angle_gamma   90.00
#
_symmetry.space_group_name_H-M   'P 1'
#
loop_
_entity.id
_entity.type
_entity.pdbx_description
1 polymer ?
#
loop_
_entity_poly.entity_id
_entity_poly.type
_entity_poly.pdbx_seq_one_letter_code
_entity_poly.pdbx_strand_id
1 'polypeptide(L)'
;MQRGFLKQKRAFVKIALLAASLAVVGYGAYIALSPAPISFPPTFLWVWRDAARVSNEMVHFTDGTNQIIGAVNMSDLQGDTARAQSLIREARDSNHLAYGKAVELTQTLQRLASSLRDIPSAASQRVAYEALAVELSLVSEFIVYTESLNRFLDRVAQALATNAHTDRQAVEESLRDVNGRAERINAMNAEFTKKMERFNVSTDG
;
A
#
# COMPACT_ATOMS: atom_id res chain seq x y z
N MET A 1 66.12 -32.45 23.36
CA MET A 1 64.73 -31.97 23.55
C MET A 1 64.10 -31.23 22.36
N GLN A 2 64.77 -31.00 21.22
CA GLN A 2 64.21 -30.20 20.10
C GLN A 2 63.24 -30.94 19.14
N ARG A 3 63.25 -32.28 19.07
CA ARG A 3 62.43 -33.05 18.09
C ARG A 3 60.93 -33.14 18.43
N GLY A 4 60.56 -33.02 19.70
CA GLY A 4 59.14 -33.04 20.13
C GLY A 4 58.38 -31.77 19.73
N PHE A 5 59.04 -30.62 19.86
CA PHE A 5 58.47 -29.29 19.58
C PHE A 5 58.14 -29.10 18.08
N LEU A 6 58.96 -29.65 17.18
CA LEU A 6 58.73 -29.60 15.73
C LEU A 6 57.54 -30.46 15.28
N LYS A 7 57.31 -31.62 15.94
CA LYS A 7 56.14 -32.48 15.65
C LYS A 7 54.84 -31.81 16.12
N GLN A 8 54.86 -31.17 17.28
CA GLN A 8 53.71 -30.45 17.83
C GLN A 8 53.35 -29.23 16.97
N LYS A 9 54.35 -28.45 16.50
CA LYS A 9 54.12 -27.35 15.55
C LYS A 9 53.54 -27.81 14.21
N ARG A 10 54.02 -28.94 13.66
CA ARG A 10 53.46 -29.51 12.41
C ARG A 10 52.03 -30.01 12.57
N ALA A 11 51.69 -30.58 13.72
CA ALA A 11 50.32 -30.98 14.02
C ALA A 11 49.40 -29.76 14.15
N PHE A 12 49.85 -28.69 14.82
CA PHE A 12 49.08 -27.46 14.97
C PHE A 12 48.82 -26.75 13.63
N VAL A 13 49.83 -26.71 12.75
CA VAL A 13 49.68 -26.16 11.39
C VAL A 13 48.67 -26.97 10.56
N LYS A 14 48.69 -28.31 10.67
CA LYS A 14 47.70 -29.15 9.97
C LYS A 14 46.27 -28.92 10.47
N ILE A 15 46.09 -28.77 11.78
CA ILE A 15 44.78 -28.46 12.38
C ILE A 15 44.29 -27.08 11.96
N ALA A 16 45.18 -26.07 11.96
CA ALA A 16 44.85 -24.72 11.50
C ALA A 16 44.45 -24.68 10.02
N LEU A 17 45.15 -25.43 9.15
CA LEU A 17 44.80 -25.54 7.73
C LEU A 17 43.44 -26.25 7.53
N LEU A 18 43.16 -27.31 8.31
CA LEU A 18 41.87 -27.98 8.29
C LEU A 18 40.73 -27.05 8.73
N ALA A 19 40.92 -26.32 9.82
CA ALA A 19 39.94 -25.34 10.29
C ALA A 19 39.70 -24.22 9.27
N ALA A 20 40.75 -23.70 8.63
CA ALA A 20 40.63 -22.71 7.57
C ALA A 20 39.88 -23.26 6.34
N SER A 21 40.15 -24.50 5.92
CA SER A 21 39.42 -25.13 4.82
C SER A 21 37.93 -25.33 5.13
N LEU A 22 37.60 -25.73 6.36
CA LEU A 22 36.21 -25.86 6.83
C LEU A 22 35.51 -24.50 6.87
N ALA A 23 36.18 -23.44 7.28
CA ALA A 23 35.63 -22.08 7.28
C ALA A 23 35.36 -21.60 5.85
N VAL A 24 36.27 -21.85 4.89
CA VAL A 24 36.09 -21.47 3.48
C VAL A 24 34.93 -22.24 2.85
N VAL A 25 34.84 -23.56 3.08
CA VAL A 25 33.73 -24.38 2.59
C VAL A 25 32.41 -23.97 3.24
N GLY A 26 32.42 -23.73 4.55
CA GLY A 26 31.24 -23.25 5.28
C GLY A 26 30.76 -21.89 4.80
N TYR A 27 31.68 -20.95 4.53
CA TYR A 27 31.35 -19.63 3.99
C TYR A 27 30.86 -19.71 2.53
N GLY A 28 31.48 -20.56 1.70
CA GLY A 28 31.02 -20.81 0.34
C GLY A 28 29.63 -21.45 0.29
N ALA A 29 29.36 -22.42 1.17
CA ALA A 29 28.04 -23.02 1.33
C ALA A 29 27.03 -21.99 1.85
N TYR A 30 27.40 -21.15 2.81
CA TYR A 30 26.55 -20.07 3.30
C TYR A 30 26.15 -19.10 2.18
N ILE A 31 27.09 -18.65 1.34
CA ILE A 31 26.77 -17.78 0.19
C ILE A 31 25.92 -18.52 -0.85
N ALA A 32 26.25 -19.76 -1.18
CA ALA A 32 25.53 -20.53 -2.19
C ALA A 32 24.10 -20.92 -1.76
N LEU A 33 23.88 -21.10 -0.45
CA LEU A 33 22.57 -21.40 0.14
C LEU A 33 21.81 -20.14 0.57
N SER A 34 22.47 -18.97 0.59
CA SER A 34 21.79 -17.72 0.88
C SER A 34 20.85 -17.38 -0.29
N PRO A 35 19.57 -17.08 -0.03
CA PRO A 35 18.66 -16.67 -1.08
C PRO A 35 19.23 -15.44 -1.78
N ALA A 36 19.32 -15.50 -3.12
CA ALA A 36 19.74 -14.35 -3.90
C ALA A 36 18.82 -13.15 -3.59
N PRO A 37 19.38 -11.93 -3.41
CA PRO A 37 18.56 -10.76 -3.18
C PRO A 37 17.57 -10.58 -4.33
N ILE A 38 16.31 -10.31 -3.98
CA ILE A 38 15.24 -10.04 -4.94
C ILE A 38 15.63 -8.78 -5.71
N SER A 39 15.87 -8.91 -7.02
CA SER A 39 16.21 -7.80 -7.89
C SER A 39 15.07 -7.55 -8.88
N PHE A 40 14.58 -6.31 -8.92
CA PHE A 40 13.55 -5.89 -9.87
C PHE A 40 14.18 -5.10 -11.03
N PRO A 41 13.65 -5.22 -12.27
CA PRO A 41 14.05 -4.36 -13.37
C PRO A 41 13.84 -2.87 -13.04
N PRO A 42 14.70 -1.95 -13.53
CA PRO A 42 14.53 -0.51 -13.30
C PRO A 42 13.17 0.03 -13.75
N THR A 43 12.62 -0.52 -14.84
CA THR A 43 11.28 -0.17 -15.36
C THR A 43 10.18 -0.50 -14.35
N PHE A 44 10.25 -1.67 -13.72
CA PHE A 44 9.33 -2.08 -12.66
C PHE A 44 9.40 -1.11 -11.47
N LEU A 45 10.60 -0.77 -11.01
CA LEU A 45 10.79 0.15 -9.88
C LEU A 45 10.25 1.56 -10.18
N TRP A 46 10.41 2.04 -11.42
CA TRP A 46 9.87 3.34 -11.82
C TRP A 46 8.34 3.35 -11.82
N VAL A 47 7.70 2.36 -12.44
CA VAL A 47 6.23 2.25 -12.46
C VAL A 47 5.69 2.04 -11.04
N TRP A 48 6.40 1.30 -10.19
CA TRP A 48 6.04 1.11 -8.79
C TRP A 48 6.07 2.42 -7.99
N ARG A 49 7.11 3.25 -8.17
CA ARG A 49 7.17 4.58 -7.53
C ARG A 49 6.04 5.50 -8.03
N ASP A 50 5.71 5.43 -9.30
CA ASP A 50 4.59 6.18 -9.86
C ASP A 50 3.25 5.74 -9.25
N ALA A 51 3.05 4.42 -9.09
CA ALA A 51 1.88 3.87 -8.38
C ALA A 51 1.78 4.41 -6.94
N ALA A 52 2.87 4.34 -6.17
CA ALA A 52 2.92 4.84 -4.80
C ALA A 52 2.63 6.35 -4.70
N ARG A 53 3.12 7.15 -5.66
CA ARG A 53 2.80 8.58 -5.75
C ARG A 53 1.30 8.80 -5.95
N VAL A 54 0.68 8.08 -6.89
CA VAL A 54 -0.77 8.20 -7.16
C VAL A 54 -1.59 7.76 -5.94
N SER A 55 -1.20 6.67 -5.26
CA SER A 55 -1.86 6.23 -4.02
C SER A 55 -1.79 7.30 -2.92
N ASN A 56 -0.67 8.00 -2.77
CA ASN A 56 -0.55 9.11 -1.81
C ASN A 56 -1.45 10.30 -2.18
N GLU A 57 -1.56 10.65 -3.47
CA GLU A 57 -2.48 11.68 -3.95
C GLU A 57 -3.95 11.30 -3.66
N MET A 58 -4.32 10.03 -3.81
CA MET A 58 -5.66 9.54 -3.46
C MET A 58 -5.98 9.76 -1.98
N VAL A 59 -5.08 9.35 -1.08
CA VAL A 59 -5.24 9.55 0.37
C VAL A 59 -5.38 11.03 0.70
N HIS A 60 -4.56 11.89 0.10
CA HIS A 60 -4.64 13.34 0.30
C HIS A 60 -6.03 13.91 -0.04
N PHE A 61 -6.61 13.53 -1.20
CA PHE A 61 -7.95 13.98 -1.58
C PHE A 61 -9.06 13.40 -0.68
N THR A 62 -8.90 12.16 -0.21
CA THR A 62 -9.83 11.57 0.76
C THR A 62 -9.80 12.29 2.10
N ASP A 63 -8.61 12.62 2.62
CA ASP A 63 -8.46 13.39 3.85
C ASP A 63 -9.09 14.78 3.73
N GLY A 64 -8.86 15.46 2.60
CA GLY A 64 -9.51 16.74 2.30
C GLY A 64 -11.04 16.62 2.28
N THR A 65 -11.57 15.56 1.65
CA THR A 65 -13.01 15.30 1.61
C THR A 65 -13.59 15.10 3.01
N ASN A 66 -12.92 14.32 3.85
CA ASN A 66 -13.34 14.07 5.23
C ASN A 66 -13.35 15.34 6.09
N GLN A 67 -12.35 16.22 5.90
CA GLN A 67 -12.30 17.53 6.57
C GLN A 67 -13.48 18.41 6.16
N ILE A 68 -13.81 18.45 4.86
CA ILE A 68 -14.94 19.22 4.34
C ILE A 68 -16.27 18.67 4.90
N ILE A 69 -16.44 17.34 4.96
CA ILE A 69 -17.62 16.70 5.56
C ILE A 69 -17.78 17.09 7.04
N GLY A 70 -16.68 17.14 7.80
CA GLY A 70 -16.70 17.67 9.16
C GLY A 70 -17.21 19.11 9.23
N ALA A 71 -16.79 19.96 8.28
CA ALA A 71 -17.25 21.34 8.18
C ALA A 71 -18.73 21.46 7.74
N VAL A 72 -19.24 20.53 6.93
CA VAL A 72 -20.68 20.43 6.58
C VAL A 72 -21.51 20.24 7.84
N ASN A 73 -21.14 19.27 8.69
CA ASN A 73 -21.84 18.99 9.94
C ASN A 73 -21.82 20.21 10.88
N MET A 74 -20.67 20.89 11.01
CA MET A 74 -20.59 22.11 11.82
C MET A 74 -21.48 23.24 11.29
N SER A 75 -21.55 23.42 9.97
CA SER A 75 -22.38 24.47 9.35
C SER A 75 -23.87 24.17 9.54
N ASP A 76 -24.28 22.91 9.41
CA ASP A 76 -25.66 22.45 9.68
C ASP A 76 -26.06 22.67 11.14
N LEU A 77 -25.19 22.32 12.10
CA LEU A 77 -25.43 22.55 13.53
C LEU A 77 -25.58 24.05 13.88
N GLN A 78 -24.95 24.93 13.10
CA GLN A 78 -25.07 26.39 13.24
C GLN A 78 -26.28 26.96 12.51
N GLY A 79 -27.05 26.14 11.78
CA GLY A 79 -28.17 26.57 10.95
C GLY A 79 -27.76 27.25 9.63
N ASP A 80 -26.48 27.21 9.27
CA ASP A 80 -25.97 27.77 8.01
C ASP A 80 -26.10 26.76 6.87
N THR A 81 -27.33 26.52 6.45
CA THR A 81 -27.66 25.56 5.38
C THR A 81 -27.02 25.95 4.05
N ALA A 82 -26.89 27.24 3.75
CA ALA A 82 -26.29 27.73 2.51
C ALA A 82 -24.80 27.36 2.44
N ARG A 83 -24.05 27.57 3.52
CA ARG A 83 -22.66 27.15 3.63
C ARG A 83 -22.53 25.63 3.59
N ALA A 84 -23.37 24.91 4.32
CA ALA A 84 -23.37 23.45 4.32
C ALA A 84 -23.54 22.88 2.91
N GLN A 85 -24.50 23.41 2.12
CA GLN A 85 -24.69 23.02 0.72
C GLN A 85 -23.49 23.36 -0.18
N SER A 86 -22.81 24.48 0.09
CA SER A 86 -21.59 24.83 -0.65
C SER A 86 -20.44 23.87 -0.36
N LEU A 87 -20.23 23.54 0.90
CA LEU A 87 -19.21 22.57 1.33
C LEU A 87 -19.49 21.18 0.77
N ILE A 88 -20.75 20.76 0.62
CA ILE A 88 -21.08 19.48 -0.04
C ILE A 88 -20.59 19.46 -1.49
N ARG A 89 -20.71 20.57 -2.24
CA ARG A 89 -20.18 20.64 -3.61
C ARG A 89 -18.66 20.50 -3.63
N GLU A 90 -17.97 21.20 -2.73
CA GLU A 90 -16.52 21.10 -2.58
C GLU A 90 -16.06 19.67 -2.22
N ALA A 91 -16.80 19.00 -1.32
CA ALA A 91 -16.56 17.60 -0.98
C ALA A 91 -16.73 16.68 -2.20
N ARG A 92 -17.73 16.92 -3.05
CA ARG A 92 -17.92 16.16 -4.30
C ARG A 92 -16.76 16.38 -5.27
N ASP A 93 -16.31 17.62 -5.44
CA ASP A 93 -15.19 17.93 -6.33
C ASP A 93 -13.90 17.25 -5.85
N SER A 94 -13.62 17.30 -4.54
CA SER A 94 -12.49 16.60 -3.93
C SER A 94 -12.59 15.07 -4.09
N ASN A 95 -13.77 14.49 -3.86
CA ASN A 95 -14.01 13.05 -4.05
C ASN A 95 -13.87 12.63 -5.53
N HIS A 96 -14.28 13.48 -6.47
CA HIS A 96 -14.10 13.23 -7.90
C HIS A 96 -12.61 13.21 -8.29
N LEU A 97 -11.79 14.08 -7.70
CA LEU A 97 -10.33 14.03 -7.87
C LEU A 97 -9.75 12.72 -7.31
N ALA A 98 -10.20 12.28 -6.14
CA ALA A 98 -9.80 11.00 -5.56
C ALA A 98 -10.16 9.81 -6.47
N TYR A 99 -11.38 9.79 -7.02
CA TYR A 99 -11.82 8.77 -7.99
C TYR A 99 -10.95 8.79 -9.25
N GLY A 100 -10.68 9.98 -9.81
CA GLY A 100 -9.82 10.12 -10.99
C GLY A 100 -8.42 9.53 -10.76
N LYS A 101 -7.86 9.71 -9.56
CA LYS A 101 -6.59 9.12 -9.17
C LYS A 101 -6.65 7.61 -9.00
N ALA A 102 -7.75 7.06 -8.49
CA ALA A 102 -7.95 5.61 -8.43
C ALA A 102 -7.98 4.97 -9.84
N VAL A 103 -8.60 5.66 -10.80
CA VAL A 103 -8.61 5.25 -12.22
C VAL A 103 -7.21 5.34 -12.82
N GLU A 104 -6.48 6.43 -12.58
CA GLU A 104 -5.06 6.58 -13.01
C GLU A 104 -4.19 5.45 -12.45
N LEU A 105 -4.35 5.13 -11.17
CA LEU A 105 -3.62 4.06 -10.51
C LEU A 105 -3.92 2.71 -11.15
N THR A 106 -5.19 2.42 -11.47
CA THR A 106 -5.56 1.19 -12.18
C THR A 106 -4.80 1.04 -13.50
N GLN A 107 -4.64 2.12 -14.27
CA GLN A 107 -3.87 2.11 -15.52
C GLN A 107 -2.37 1.89 -15.27
N THR A 108 -1.81 2.50 -14.23
CA THR A 108 -0.42 2.28 -13.82
C THR A 108 -0.17 0.84 -13.38
N LEU A 109 -1.11 0.24 -12.64
CA LEU A 109 -1.04 -1.18 -12.25
C LEU A 109 -1.14 -2.13 -13.45
N GLN A 110 -1.95 -1.80 -14.47
CA GLN A 110 -1.97 -2.57 -15.72
C GLN A 110 -0.62 -2.52 -16.47
N ARG A 111 0.02 -1.35 -16.51
CA ARG A 111 1.38 -1.22 -17.06
C ARG A 111 2.38 -2.02 -16.24
N LEU A 112 2.29 -1.99 -14.91
CA LEU A 112 3.13 -2.79 -14.02
C LEU A 112 2.96 -4.29 -14.33
N ALA A 113 1.72 -4.75 -14.47
CA ALA A 113 1.37 -6.13 -14.81
C ALA A 113 2.06 -6.61 -16.08
N SER A 114 2.10 -5.76 -17.11
CA SER A 114 2.73 -6.07 -18.40
C SER A 114 4.26 -6.23 -18.31
N SER A 115 4.90 -5.56 -17.34
CA SER A 115 6.35 -5.63 -17.10
C SER A 115 6.77 -6.82 -16.23
N LEU A 116 5.82 -7.53 -15.60
CA LEU A 116 6.13 -8.64 -14.69
C LEU A 116 6.86 -9.79 -15.38
N ARG A 117 6.63 -10.00 -16.68
CA ARG A 117 7.32 -11.02 -17.47
C ARG A 117 8.81 -10.75 -17.66
N ASP A 118 9.25 -9.51 -17.44
CA ASP A 118 10.64 -9.09 -17.59
C ASP A 118 11.44 -9.30 -16.29
N ILE A 119 10.79 -9.77 -15.22
CA ILE A 119 11.44 -10.11 -13.95
C ILE A 119 12.14 -11.48 -14.08
N PRO A 120 13.49 -11.56 -13.95
CA PRO A 120 14.23 -12.79 -14.28
C PRO A 120 13.96 -13.96 -13.33
N SER A 121 13.69 -13.68 -12.06
CA SER A 121 13.49 -14.70 -11.02
C SER A 121 12.02 -15.04 -10.87
N ALA A 122 11.67 -16.33 -11.00
CA ALA A 122 10.31 -16.81 -10.77
C ALA A 122 9.80 -16.47 -9.35
N ALA A 123 10.70 -16.46 -8.36
CA ALA A 123 10.35 -16.05 -7.00
C ALA A 123 10.01 -14.56 -6.92
N SER A 124 10.82 -13.69 -7.53
CA SER A 124 10.58 -12.25 -7.59
C SER A 124 9.32 -11.91 -8.39
N GLN A 125 9.09 -12.63 -9.49
CA GLN A 125 7.92 -12.48 -10.32
C GLN A 125 6.63 -12.85 -9.56
N ARG A 126 6.64 -13.98 -8.83
CA ARG A 126 5.53 -14.39 -7.98
C ARG A 126 5.21 -13.33 -6.92
N VAL A 127 6.22 -12.81 -6.24
CA VAL A 127 6.06 -11.75 -5.24
C VAL A 127 5.41 -10.51 -5.86
N ALA A 128 5.88 -10.10 -7.03
CA ALA A 128 5.33 -8.94 -7.73
C ALA A 128 3.86 -9.16 -8.18
N TYR A 129 3.50 -10.37 -8.61
CA TYR A 129 2.10 -10.72 -8.89
C TYR A 129 1.22 -10.64 -7.64
N GLU A 130 1.71 -11.18 -6.51
CA GLU A 130 0.98 -11.15 -5.24
C GLU A 130 0.75 -9.71 -4.76
N ALA A 131 1.78 -8.85 -4.84
CA ALA A 131 1.68 -7.43 -4.47
C ALA A 131 0.70 -6.68 -5.40
N LEU A 132 0.81 -6.89 -6.71
CA LEU A 132 -0.08 -6.28 -7.70
C LEU A 132 -1.55 -6.68 -7.48
N ALA A 133 -1.82 -7.95 -7.17
CA ALA A 133 -3.18 -8.44 -6.95
C ALA A 133 -3.85 -7.78 -5.72
N VAL A 134 -3.07 -7.59 -4.65
CA VAL A 134 -3.53 -6.87 -3.45
C VAL A 134 -3.81 -5.41 -3.77
N GLU A 135 -2.88 -4.73 -4.46
CA GLU A 135 -3.04 -3.32 -4.83
C GLU A 135 -4.26 -3.12 -5.75
N LEU A 136 -4.47 -3.98 -6.75
CA LEU A 136 -5.66 -3.92 -7.61
C LEU A 136 -6.97 -4.08 -6.81
N SER A 137 -6.97 -4.97 -5.82
CA SER A 137 -8.13 -5.18 -4.95
C SER A 137 -8.38 -3.96 -4.07
N LEU A 138 -7.32 -3.35 -3.52
CA LEU A 138 -7.39 -2.13 -2.72
C LEU A 138 -7.98 -0.97 -3.54
N VAL A 139 -7.48 -0.77 -4.76
CA VAL A 139 -7.96 0.28 -5.67
C VAL A 139 -9.41 0.04 -6.09
N SER A 140 -9.80 -1.21 -6.34
CA SER A 140 -11.19 -1.55 -6.63
C SER A 140 -12.11 -1.21 -5.45
N GLU A 141 -11.73 -1.54 -4.22
CA GLU A 141 -12.53 -1.18 -3.05
C GLU A 141 -12.59 0.35 -2.85
N PHE A 142 -11.49 1.05 -3.13
CA PHE A 142 -11.43 2.51 -3.07
C PHE A 142 -12.38 3.17 -4.08
N ILE A 143 -12.45 2.66 -5.32
CA ILE A 143 -13.42 3.13 -6.31
C ILE A 143 -14.84 3.02 -5.75
N VAL A 144 -15.22 1.87 -5.21
CA VAL A 144 -16.57 1.68 -4.65
C VAL A 144 -16.78 2.54 -3.39
N TYR A 145 -15.74 2.83 -2.60
CA TYR A 145 -15.78 3.80 -1.51
C TYR A 145 -16.12 5.21 -2.02
N THR A 146 -15.45 5.71 -3.05
CA THR A 146 -15.75 7.05 -3.60
C THR A 146 -17.19 7.15 -4.14
N GLU A 147 -17.72 6.08 -4.72
CA GLU A 147 -19.12 6.02 -5.14
C GLU A 147 -20.10 6.04 -3.94
N SER A 148 -19.78 5.27 -2.89
CA SER A 148 -20.54 5.29 -1.64
C SER A 148 -20.53 6.66 -0.99
N LEU A 149 -19.38 7.34 -1.02
CA LEU A 149 -19.22 8.69 -0.48
C LEU A 149 -20.09 9.71 -1.23
N ASN A 150 -20.19 9.60 -2.56
CA ASN A 150 -21.11 10.44 -3.33
C ASN A 150 -22.57 10.20 -2.93
N ARG A 151 -22.98 8.93 -2.78
CA ARG A 151 -24.33 8.61 -2.29
C ARG A 151 -24.60 9.17 -0.90
N PHE A 152 -23.60 9.11 0.00
CA PHE A 152 -23.69 9.74 1.31
C PHE A 152 -23.89 11.25 1.20
N LEU A 153 -23.08 11.94 0.38
CA LEU A 153 -23.21 13.38 0.15
C LEU A 153 -24.58 13.77 -0.44
N ASP A 154 -25.16 12.92 -1.30
CA ASP A 154 -26.52 13.10 -1.81
C ASP A 154 -27.57 13.02 -0.71
N ARG A 155 -27.44 12.05 0.22
CA ARG A 155 -28.32 11.94 1.39
C ARG A 155 -28.20 13.14 2.32
N VAL A 156 -26.98 13.61 2.57
CA VAL A 156 -26.76 14.81 3.40
C VAL A 156 -27.40 16.03 2.75
N ALA A 157 -27.19 16.23 1.45
CA ALA A 157 -27.81 17.34 0.72
C ALA A 157 -29.33 17.31 0.77
N GLN A 158 -29.93 16.11 0.62
CA GLN A 158 -31.37 15.92 0.74
C GLN A 158 -31.86 16.25 2.16
N ALA A 159 -31.20 15.72 3.19
CA ALA A 159 -31.57 15.95 4.58
C ALA A 159 -31.46 17.43 4.99
N LEU A 160 -30.49 18.17 4.44
CA LEU A 160 -30.37 19.62 4.64
C LEU A 160 -31.51 20.39 3.97
N ALA A 161 -32.01 19.92 2.83
CA ALA A 161 -33.06 20.60 2.08
C ALA A 161 -34.46 20.37 2.68
N THR A 162 -34.73 19.17 3.18
CA THR A 162 -36.05 18.79 3.71
C THR A 162 -36.17 18.93 5.21
N ASN A 163 -35.05 18.79 5.93
CA ASN A 163 -34.96 18.60 7.37
C ASN A 163 -35.88 17.48 7.91
N ALA A 164 -36.25 16.52 7.06
CA ALA A 164 -37.13 15.42 7.42
C ALA A 164 -36.39 14.37 8.25
N HIS A 165 -37.02 13.84 9.30
CA HIS A 165 -36.43 12.83 10.17
C HIS A 165 -36.02 11.57 9.39
N THR A 166 -36.82 11.14 8.41
CA THR A 166 -36.53 10.00 7.54
C THR A 166 -35.26 10.21 6.71
N ASP A 167 -35.01 11.43 6.23
CA ASP A 167 -33.83 11.74 5.44
C ASP A 167 -32.58 11.78 6.33
N ARG A 168 -32.72 12.27 7.57
CA ARG A 168 -31.65 12.21 8.58
C ARG A 168 -31.28 10.77 8.94
N GLN A 169 -32.26 9.87 9.07
CA GLN A 169 -32.00 8.44 9.28
C GLN A 169 -31.27 7.80 8.09
N ALA A 170 -31.65 8.16 6.85
CA ALA A 170 -30.97 7.66 5.65
C ALA A 170 -29.50 8.12 5.56
N VAL A 171 -29.16 9.28 6.12
CA VAL A 171 -27.77 9.74 6.27
C VAL A 171 -26.99 8.81 7.19
N GLU A 172 -27.55 8.41 8.33
CA GLU A 172 -26.88 7.50 9.27
C GLU A 172 -26.61 6.12 8.64
N GLU A 173 -27.57 5.58 7.90
CA GLU A 173 -27.42 4.31 7.19
C GLU A 173 -26.31 4.40 6.13
N SER A 174 -26.29 5.47 5.34
CA SER A 174 -25.24 5.69 4.34
C SER A 174 -23.87 5.92 4.97
N LEU A 175 -23.80 6.57 6.14
CA LEU A 175 -22.55 6.77 6.88
C LEU A 175 -21.96 5.43 7.34
N ARG A 176 -22.80 4.47 7.76
CA ARG A 176 -22.32 3.12 8.11
C ARG A 176 -21.70 2.40 6.91
N ASP A 177 -22.27 2.52 5.71
CA ASP A 177 -21.68 1.92 4.49
C ASP A 177 -20.31 2.55 4.18
N VAL A 178 -20.21 3.88 4.22
CA VAL A 178 -18.95 4.61 4.00
C VAL A 178 -17.88 4.19 5.03
N ASN A 179 -18.24 4.12 6.31
CA ASN A 179 -17.31 3.73 7.37
C ASN A 179 -16.86 2.27 7.22
N GLY A 180 -17.78 1.35 6.94
CA GLY A 180 -17.45 -0.05 6.72
C GLY A 180 -16.52 -0.25 5.51
N ARG A 181 -16.64 0.61 4.49
CA ARG A 181 -15.71 0.62 3.34
C ARG A 181 -14.33 1.16 3.72
N ALA A 182 -14.28 2.26 4.46
CA ALA A 182 -13.03 2.82 4.96
C ALA A 182 -12.26 1.80 5.83
N GLU A 183 -12.96 1.07 6.70
CA GLU A 183 -12.38 0.00 7.52
C GLU A 183 -11.78 -1.12 6.66
N ARG A 184 -12.48 -1.56 5.61
CA ARG A 184 -11.96 -2.57 4.67
C ARG A 184 -10.71 -2.08 3.94
N ILE A 185 -10.72 -0.85 3.44
CA ILE A 185 -9.56 -0.23 2.79
C ILE A 185 -8.37 -0.19 3.75
N ASN A 186 -8.58 0.24 5.00
CA ASN A 186 -7.54 0.29 6.02
C ASN A 186 -6.97 -1.11 6.33
N ALA A 187 -7.82 -2.13 6.43
CA ALA A 187 -7.40 -3.51 6.64
C ALA A 187 -6.58 -4.04 5.46
N MET A 188 -7.02 -3.79 4.23
CA MET A 188 -6.33 -4.20 3.00
C MET A 188 -4.99 -3.47 2.86
N ASN A 189 -4.91 -2.18 3.19
CA ASN A 189 -3.67 -1.41 3.18
C ASN A 189 -2.67 -1.93 4.23
N ALA A 190 -3.15 -2.30 5.42
CA ALA A 190 -2.31 -2.92 6.45
C ALA A 190 -1.77 -4.29 6.00
N GLU A 191 -2.60 -5.10 5.33
CA GLU A 191 -2.17 -6.37 4.74
C GLU A 191 -1.12 -6.16 3.64
N PHE A 192 -1.34 -5.20 2.76
CA PHE A 192 -0.41 -4.82 1.70
C PHE A 192 0.95 -4.41 2.28
N THR A 193 0.96 -3.48 3.23
CA THR A 193 2.18 -2.99 3.89
C THR A 193 2.96 -4.15 4.52
N LYS A 194 2.28 -5.03 5.27
CA LYS A 194 2.89 -6.21 5.90
C LYS A 194 3.47 -7.19 4.88
N LYS A 195 2.82 -7.36 3.72
CA LYS A 195 3.36 -8.17 2.62
C LYS A 195 4.63 -7.53 2.06
N MET A 196 4.59 -6.22 1.78
CA MET A 196 5.74 -5.47 1.25
C MET A 196 6.96 -5.49 2.19
N GLU A 197 6.75 -5.35 3.50
CA GLU A 197 7.83 -5.47 4.51
C GLU A 197 8.52 -6.84 4.46
N ARG A 198 7.74 -7.92 4.35
CA ARG A 198 8.28 -9.28 4.23
C ARG A 198 9.07 -9.50 2.94
N PHE A 199 8.83 -8.68 1.92
CA PHE A 199 9.47 -8.81 0.62
C PHE A 199 10.82 -8.09 0.54
N ASN A 200 11.26 -7.42 1.62
CA ASN A 200 12.53 -6.70 1.70
C ASN A 200 12.77 -5.80 0.47
N VAL A 201 11.69 -5.24 -0.09
CA VAL A 201 11.77 -4.15 -1.04
C VAL A 201 12.16 -2.94 -0.20
N SER A 202 13.45 -2.86 0.11
CA SER A 202 14.03 -1.66 0.68
C SER A 202 13.73 -0.53 -0.30
N THR A 203 12.79 0.33 0.08
CA THR A 203 12.49 1.57 -0.61
C THR A 203 13.57 2.64 -0.38
N ASP A 204 14.76 2.23 0.08
CA ASP A 204 15.90 3.12 0.27
C ASP A 204 16.47 3.53 -1.09
N GLY A 205 15.90 4.61 -1.60
CA GLY A 205 16.47 5.52 -2.59
C GLY A 205 16.10 6.93 -2.21
#